data_AF-A0A0N1B334-F1
#
_entry.id   AF-A0A0N1B334-F1
#
_cell.length_a   1.000
_cell.length_b   1.000
_cell.length_c   1.000
_cell.angle_alpha   90.00
_cell.angle_beta   90.00
_cell.angle_gamma   90.00
#
_symmetry.space_group_name_H-M   'P 1'
#
loop_
_entity.id
_entity.type
_entity.pdbx_description
1 polymer ?
#
loop_
_entity_poly.entity_id
_entity_poly.type
_entity_poly.pdbx_seq_one_letter_code
_entity_poly.pdbx_strand_id
1 'polypeptide(L)'
;MLDTLRRMAGNALAVAQIRLELLGIEVQEEKQRIAALLAYSIAAALLLAFAVLAAGVALTILLWDSHRWLGIGLALLLYTLAGLWALANALNLARSQSTLFTASIAELKRDRAALEGSAAADDTAPKP
;
A
#
# COMPACT_ATOMS: atom_id res chain seq x y z
N MET A 1 6.69 -9.98 -46.05
CA MET A 1 7.26 -10.02 -44.68
C MET A 1 6.86 -8.80 -43.86
N LEU A 2 6.98 -7.57 -44.36
CA LEU A 2 6.56 -6.35 -43.66
C LEU A 2 5.06 -6.29 -43.34
N ASP A 3 4.20 -6.78 -44.24
CA ASP A 3 2.75 -6.81 -43.99
C ASP A 3 2.35 -7.73 -42.83
N THR A 4 3.08 -8.84 -42.64
CA THR A 4 2.86 -9.77 -41.53
C THR A 4 3.21 -9.12 -40.19
N LEU A 5 4.33 -8.40 -40.12
CA LEU A 5 4.74 -7.63 -38.94
C LEU A 5 3.73 -6.53 -38.60
N ARG A 6 3.26 -5.80 -39.61
CA ARG A 6 2.29 -4.71 -39.42
C ARG A 6 0.95 -5.23 -38.89
N ARG A 7 0.54 -6.40 -39.35
CA ARG A 7 -0.70 -7.07 -38.93
C ARG A 7 -0.58 -7.67 -37.51
N MET A 8 0.58 -8.21 -37.15
CA MET A 8 0.87 -8.65 -35.77
C MET A 8 0.93 -7.47 -34.80
N ALA A 9 1.56 -6.36 -35.20
CA ALA A 9 1.60 -5.14 -34.40
C ALA A 9 0.20 -4.56 -34.17
N GLY A 10 -0.66 -4.56 -35.20
CA GLY A 10 -2.06 -4.13 -35.06
C GLY A 10 -2.87 -5.01 -34.10
N ASN A 11 -2.70 -6.33 -34.17
CA ASN A 11 -3.35 -7.25 -33.22
C ASN A 11 -2.83 -7.08 -31.79
N ALA A 12 -1.52 -6.92 -31.61
CA ALA A 12 -0.92 -6.69 -30.30
C ALA A 12 -1.42 -5.38 -29.67
N LEU A 13 -1.54 -4.32 -30.47
CA LEU A 13 -2.07 -3.03 -30.04
C LEU A 13 -3.55 -3.13 -29.63
N ALA A 14 -4.36 -3.87 -30.41
CA ALA A 14 -5.77 -4.10 -30.09
C ALA A 14 -5.94 -4.88 -28.77
N VAL A 15 -5.13 -5.92 -28.55
CA VAL A 15 -5.14 -6.69 -27.29
C VAL A 15 -4.67 -5.85 -26.12
N ALA A 16 -3.63 -5.03 -26.30
CA ALA A 16 -3.15 -4.11 -25.27
C ALA A 16 -4.21 -3.07 -24.89
N GLN A 17 -4.92 -2.52 -25.87
CA GLN A 17 -5.98 -1.53 -25.66
C GLN A 17 -7.12 -2.09 -24.79
N ILE A 18 -7.60 -3.30 -25.10
CA ILE A 18 -8.66 -3.96 -24.31
C ILE A 18 -8.18 -4.22 -22.88
N ARG A 19 -6.93 -4.67 -22.69
CA ARG A 19 -6.39 -4.91 -21.34
C ARG A 19 -6.21 -3.63 -20.54
N LEU A 20 -5.80 -2.54 -21.17
CA LEU A 20 -5.70 -1.23 -20.52
C LEU A 20 -7.06 -0.68 -20.11
N GLU A 21 -8.10 -0.92 -20.91
CA GLU A 21 -9.47 -0.56 -20.60
C GLU A 21 -9.99 -1.35 -19.38
N LEU A 22 -9.71 -2.65 -19.32
CA LEU A 22 -10.05 -3.52 -18.19
C LEU A 22 -9.25 -3.18 -16.92
N LEU A 23 -7.93 -2.98 -17.04
CA LEU A 23 -7.07 -2.52 -15.94
C LEU A 23 -7.52 -1.17 -15.39
N GLY A 24 -7.97 -0.25 -16.25
CA GLY A 24 -8.50 1.04 -15.85
C GLY A 24 -9.74 0.91 -14.96
N ILE A 25 -10.64 -0.02 -15.29
CA ILE A 25 -11.84 -0.32 -14.51
C ILE A 25 -11.49 -1.01 -13.19
N GLU A 26 -10.65 -2.06 -13.23
CA GLU A 26 -10.21 -2.79 -12.02
C GLU A 26 -9.49 -1.87 -11.03
N VAL A 27 -8.64 -0.95 -11.52
CA VAL A 27 -7.98 0.05 -10.68
C VAL A 27 -8.99 1.02 -10.05
N GLN A 28 -10.03 1.42 -10.77
CA GLN A 28 -11.09 2.27 -10.20
C GLN A 28 -11.88 1.55 -9.12
N GLU A 29 -12.24 0.28 -9.33
CA GLU A 29 -12.93 -0.55 -8.35
C GLU A 29 -12.07 -0.79 -7.11
N GLU A 30 -10.82 -1.19 -7.28
CA GLU A 30 -9.92 -1.45 -6.15
C GLU A 30 -9.59 -0.16 -5.39
N LYS A 31 -9.50 1.00 -6.08
CA LYS A 31 -9.37 2.30 -5.40
C LYS A 31 -10.57 2.61 -4.51
N GLN A 32 -11.80 2.35 -4.97
CA GLN A 32 -12.99 2.56 -4.13
C GLN A 32 -12.99 1.61 -2.93
N ARG A 33 -12.64 0.34 -3.14
CA ARG A 33 -12.53 -0.65 -2.06
C ARG A 33 -11.48 -0.26 -1.03
N ILE A 34 -10.28 0.14 -1.46
CA ILE A 34 -9.21 0.63 -0.59
C ILE A 34 -9.63 1.92 0.12
N ALA A 35 -10.28 2.86 -0.57
CA ALA A 35 -10.77 4.09 0.05
C ALA A 35 -11.82 3.81 1.14
N ALA A 36 -12.76 2.89 0.89
CA ALA A 36 -13.73 2.46 1.89
C ALA A 36 -13.05 1.77 3.08
N LEU A 37 -12.09 0.87 2.83
CA LEU A 37 -11.33 0.20 3.88
C LEU A 37 -10.51 1.20 4.72
N LEU A 38 -9.91 2.22 4.09
CA LEU A 38 -9.21 3.31 4.78
C LEU A 38 -10.18 4.12 5.62
N ALA A 39 -11.35 4.48 5.10
CA ALA A 39 -12.36 5.22 5.86
C ALA A 39 -12.84 4.43 7.10
N TYR A 40 -13.18 3.15 6.92
CA TYR A 40 -13.60 2.29 8.03
C TYR A 40 -12.48 2.03 9.04
N SER A 41 -11.24 1.85 8.58
CA SER A 41 -10.10 1.64 9.50
C SER A 41 -9.77 2.90 10.31
N ILE A 42 -9.85 4.10 9.72
CA ILE A 42 -9.73 5.37 10.44
C ILE A 42 -10.87 5.52 11.47
N ALA A 43 -12.12 5.28 11.06
CA ALA A 43 -13.26 5.35 11.97
C ALA A 43 -13.13 4.37 13.15
N ALA A 44 -12.75 3.13 12.88
CA ALA A 44 -12.52 2.12 13.89
C ALA A 44 -11.37 2.51 14.84
N ALA A 45 -10.25 3.00 14.32
CA ALA A 45 -9.11 3.45 15.11
C ALA A 45 -9.49 4.61 16.05
N LEU A 46 -10.28 5.59 15.56
CA LEU A 46 -10.78 6.69 16.37
C LEU A 46 -11.71 6.20 17.49
N LEU A 47 -12.68 5.34 17.17
CA LEU A 47 -13.61 4.79 18.16
C LEU A 47 -12.87 3.97 19.24
N LEU A 48 -11.88 3.16 18.85
CA LEU A 48 -11.05 2.42 19.79
C LEU A 48 -10.20 3.35 20.67
N ALA A 49 -9.64 4.42 20.11
CA ALA A 49 -8.90 5.41 20.88
C ALA A 49 -9.80 6.06 21.94
N PHE A 50 -11.01 6.47 21.57
CA PHE A 50 -11.99 7.00 22.53
C PHE A 50 -12.40 5.97 23.58
N ALA A 51 -12.62 4.71 23.20
CA ALA A 51 -12.95 3.64 24.14
C ALA A 51 -11.83 3.40 25.15
N VAL A 52 -10.57 3.39 24.71
CA VAL A 52 -9.41 3.27 25.59
C VAL A 52 -9.35 4.45 26.57
N LEU A 53 -9.45 5.69 26.08
CA LEU A 53 -9.47 6.89 26.93
C LEU A 53 -10.63 6.86 27.95
N ALA A 54 -11.83 6.49 27.51
CA ALA A 54 -12.97 6.35 28.41
C ALA A 54 -12.74 5.26 29.47
N ALA A 55 -12.10 4.15 29.10
CA ALA A 55 -11.78 3.06 30.02
C ALA A 55 -10.80 3.51 31.12
N GLY A 56 -9.76 4.29 30.80
CA GLY A 56 -8.84 4.78 31.83
C GLY A 56 -9.48 5.83 32.75
N VAL A 57 -10.37 6.68 32.24
CA VAL A 57 -11.19 7.58 33.08
C VAL A 57 -12.11 6.76 33.99
N ALA A 58 -12.85 5.79 33.44
CA ALA A 58 -13.74 4.93 34.20
C ALA A 58 -12.99 4.16 35.30
N LEU A 59 -11.80 3.64 34.98
CA LEU A 59 -10.94 2.95 35.94
C LEU A 59 -10.46 3.88 37.05
N THR A 60 -10.10 5.11 36.69
CA THR A 60 -9.69 6.13 37.68
C THR A 60 -10.84 6.48 38.61
N ILE A 61 -12.06 6.68 38.09
CA ILE A 61 -13.25 6.95 38.90
C ILE A 61 -13.57 5.76 39.80
N LEU A 62 -13.57 4.54 39.25
CA LEU A 62 -13.90 3.32 39.99
C LEU A 62 -12.96 3.06 41.18
N LEU A 63 -11.68 3.40 41.04
CA LEU A 63 -10.67 3.23 42.10
C LEU A 63 -10.46 4.49 42.95
N TRP A 64 -11.19 5.58 42.70
CA TRP A 64 -10.91 6.88 43.29
C TRP A 64 -11.12 6.94 44.80
N ASP A 65 -12.11 6.23 45.35
CA ASP A 65 -12.41 6.33 46.78
C ASP A 65 -11.40 5.56 47.64
N SER A 66 -10.96 4.39 47.16
CA SER A 66 -10.10 3.49 47.95
C SER A 66 -8.62 3.54 47.56
N HIS A 67 -8.31 3.73 46.27
CA HIS A 67 -6.94 3.56 45.75
C HIS A 67 -6.63 4.51 44.58
N ARG A 68 -6.74 5.83 44.84
CA ARG A 68 -6.50 6.90 43.84
C ARG A 68 -5.25 6.68 42.99
N TRP A 69 -4.13 6.38 43.63
CA TRP A 69 -2.85 6.17 42.96
C TRP A 69 -2.83 4.92 42.07
N LEU A 70 -3.53 3.85 42.44
CA LEU A 70 -3.66 2.65 41.60
C LEU A 70 -4.54 2.93 40.37
N GLY A 71 -5.64 3.67 40.52
CA GLY A 71 -6.49 4.07 39.40
C GLY A 71 -5.71 4.84 38.33
N ILE A 72 -4.93 5.83 38.76
CA ILE A 72 -4.06 6.62 37.88
C ILE A 72 -2.96 5.76 37.26
N GLY A 73 -2.30 4.91 38.07
CA GLY A 73 -1.23 4.04 37.60
C GLY A 73 -1.70 3.04 36.53
N LEU A 74 -2.87 2.44 36.71
CA LEU A 74 -3.44 1.51 35.74
C LEU A 74 -3.92 2.22 34.46
N ALA A 75 -4.54 3.40 34.58
CA ALA A 75 -4.92 4.18 33.41
C ALA A 75 -3.69 4.60 32.58
N LEU A 76 -2.62 5.04 33.25
CA LEU A 76 -1.35 5.37 32.60
C LEU A 76 -0.78 4.13 31.90
N LEU A 77 -0.70 2.99 32.58
CA LEU A 77 -0.20 1.75 32.00
C LEU A 77 -1.02 1.33 30.78
N LEU A 78 -2.35 1.39 30.86
CA LEU A 78 -3.25 1.06 29.76
C LEU A 78 -2.95 1.93 28.53
N TYR A 79 -2.84 3.25 28.71
CA TYR A 79 -2.57 4.17 27.60
C TYR A 79 -1.17 3.97 27.01
N THR A 80 -0.16 3.74 27.86
CA THR A 80 1.21 3.48 27.40
C THR A 80 1.27 2.20 26.58
N LEU A 81 0.63 1.11 27.04
CA LEU A 81 0.61 -0.16 26.30
C LEU A 81 -0.14 -0.04 24.98
N ALA A 82 -1.30 0.63 24.96
CA ALA A 82 -2.05 0.90 23.74
C ALA A 82 -1.22 1.72 22.73
N GLY A 83 -0.54 2.76 23.21
CA GLY A 83 0.34 3.60 22.39
C GLY A 83 1.56 2.86 21.83
N LEU A 84 2.24 2.05 22.65
CA LEU A 84 3.35 1.21 22.20
C LEU A 84 2.92 0.17 21.16
N TRP A 85 1.77 -0.47 21.38
CA TRP A 85 1.20 -1.41 20.41
C TRP A 85 0.89 -0.70 19.08
N ALA A 86 0.25 0.46 19.11
CA ALA A 86 -0.04 1.24 17.90
C ALA A 86 1.25 1.67 17.19
N LEU A 87 2.27 2.13 17.93
CA LEU A 87 3.56 2.53 17.38
C LEU A 87 4.29 1.34 16.73
N ALA A 88 4.31 0.18 17.37
CA ALA A 88 4.94 -1.03 16.82
C ALA A 88 4.26 -1.46 15.51
N ASN A 89 2.92 -1.43 15.46
CA ASN A 89 2.18 -1.71 14.23
C ASN A 89 2.47 -0.68 13.13
N ALA A 90 2.52 0.62 13.47
CA ALA A 90 2.86 1.68 12.51
C ALA A 90 4.28 1.51 11.95
N LEU A 91 5.26 1.16 12.79
CA LEU A 91 6.65 0.89 12.37
C LEU A 91 6.75 -0.36 11.49
N ASN A 92 6.02 -1.44 11.82
CA ASN A 92 5.97 -2.64 10.99
C ASN A 92 5.35 -2.34 9.61
N LEU A 93 4.28 -1.56 9.58
CA LEU A 93 3.64 -1.16 8.32
C LEU A 93 4.59 -0.29 7.48
N ALA A 94 5.24 0.70 8.09
CA ALA A 94 6.22 1.55 7.41
C ALA A 94 7.42 0.76 6.84
N ARG A 95 7.87 -0.30 7.53
CA ARG A 95 8.95 -1.18 7.04
C ARG A 95 8.51 -2.11 5.90
N SER A 96 7.22 -2.41 5.78
CA SER A 96 6.68 -3.33 4.77
C SER A 96 6.41 -2.68 3.39
N GLN A 97 6.46 -1.35 3.27
CA GLN A 97 5.93 -0.61 2.11
C GLN A 97 6.87 -0.45 0.90
N SER A 98 8.14 -0.88 0.94
CA SER A 98 9.10 -0.53 -0.14
C SER A 98 9.42 -1.64 -1.15
N THR A 99 8.98 -2.89 -0.96
CA THR A 99 9.43 -4.00 -1.83
C THR A 99 8.73 -4.05 -3.18
N LEU A 100 7.42 -3.77 -3.25
CA LEU A 100 6.66 -3.87 -4.51
C LEU A 100 6.99 -2.74 -5.50
N PHE A 101 7.08 -1.48 -5.04
CA PHE A 101 7.48 -0.36 -5.91
C PHE A 101 8.94 -0.45 -6.36
N THR A 102 9.83 -0.92 -5.49
CA THR A 102 11.24 -1.11 -5.85
C THR A 102 11.41 -2.21 -6.89
N ALA A 103 10.67 -3.32 -6.75
CA ALA A 103 10.65 -4.40 -7.73
C ALA A 103 10.10 -3.92 -9.08
N SER A 104 8.96 -3.22 -9.11
CA SER A 104 8.39 -2.69 -10.36
C SER A 104 9.30 -1.66 -11.04
N ILE A 105 9.96 -0.77 -10.29
CA ILE A 105 10.94 0.18 -10.85
C ILE A 105 12.18 -0.56 -11.40
N ALA A 106 12.60 -1.64 -10.74
CA ALA A 106 13.73 -2.47 -11.20
C ALA A 106 13.39 -3.26 -12.47
N GLU A 107 12.16 -3.79 -12.56
CA GLU A 107 11.64 -4.46 -13.76
C GLU A 107 11.57 -3.46 -14.94
N LEU A 108 11.05 -2.25 -14.71
CA LEU A 108 10.96 -1.20 -15.75
C LEU A 108 12.35 -0.74 -16.25
N LYS A 109 13.35 -0.72 -15.37
CA LYS A 109 14.75 -0.47 -15.74
C LYS A 109 15.34 -1.58 -16.60
N ARG A 110 14.99 -2.85 -16.33
CA ARG A 110 15.41 -3.99 -17.15
C ARG A 110 14.79 -3.95 -18.54
N ASP A 111 13.51 -3.65 -18.63
CA ASP A 111 12.81 -3.54 -19.91
C ASP A 111 13.42 -2.45 -20.79
N ARG A 112 13.76 -1.30 -20.18
CA ARG A 112 14.48 -0.23 -20.89
C ARG A 112 15.86 -0.66 -21.40
N ALA A 113 16.63 -1.36 -20.58
CA ALA A 113 17.96 -1.85 -20.97
C ALA A 113 17.89 -2.88 -22.11
N ALA A 114 16.86 -3.73 -22.14
CA ALA A 114 16.64 -4.68 -23.23
C ALA A 114 16.29 -3.98 -24.55
N LEU A 115 15.48 -2.92 -24.50
CA LEU A 115 15.11 -2.12 -25.68
C LEU A 115 16.29 -1.32 -26.25
N GLU A 116 17.14 -0.75 -25.38
CA GLU A 116 18.36 -0.03 -25.80
C GLU A 116 19.41 -1.00 -26.40
N GLY A 117 19.51 -2.22 -25.87
CA GLY A 117 20.40 -3.28 -26.39
C GLY A 117 19.97 -3.82 -27.77
N SER A 118 18.67 -3.95 -28.02
CA SER A 118 18.16 -4.34 -29.34
C SER A 118 18.35 -3.24 -30.40
N ALA A 119 18.30 -1.97 -30.03
CA ALA A 119 18.56 -0.86 -30.96
C ALA A 119 20.03 -0.79 -31.41
N ALA A 120 20.97 -1.15 -30.53
CA ALA A 120 22.39 -1.21 -30.88
C ALA A 120 22.76 -2.41 -31.77
N ALA A 121 21.97 -3.50 -31.73
CA ALA A 121 22.20 -4.68 -32.56
C ALA A 121 21.77 -4.48 -34.03
N ASP A 122 20.86 -3.55 -34.31
CA ASP A 122 20.34 -3.26 -35.66
C ASP A 122 21.31 -2.37 -36.50
N ASP A 123 22.26 -1.69 -35.86
CA ASP A 123 23.20 -0.75 -36.52
C ASP A 123 24.52 -1.42 -36.98
N THR A 124 24.66 -2.75 -36.84
CA THR A 124 25.91 -3.48 -37.20
C THR A 124 25.79 -4.38 -38.44
N ALA A 125 24.69 -4.30 -39.21
CA ALA A 125 24.58 -5.02 -40.48
C ALA A 125 25.59 -4.47 -41.51
N PRO A 126 26.50 -5.30 -42.07
CA PRO A 126 27.55 -4.82 -42.96
C PRO A 126 26.94 -4.33 -44.28
N LYS A 127 27.22 -3.06 -44.60
CA LYS A 127 26.90 -2.43 -45.88
C LYS A 127 27.71 -3.13 -47.00
N PRO A 128 27.07 -3.59 -48.09
CA PRO A 128 27.76 -4.23 -49.20
C PRO A 128 28.72 -3.29 -49.94
#